data_AF-A0A0V0YNI3-F1
#
_entry.id   AF-A0A0V0YNI3-F1
#
_cell.length_a   1.000
_cell.length_b   1.000
_cell.length_c   1.000
_cell.angle_alpha   90.00
_cell.angle_beta   90.00
_cell.angle_gamma   90.00
#
_symmetry.space_group_name_H-M   'P 1'
#
loop_
_entity.id
_entity.type
_entity.pdbx_description
1 polymer ?
#
loop_
_entity_poly.entity_id
_entity_poly.type
_entity_poly.pdbx_seq_one_letter_code
_entity_poly.pdbx_strand_id
1 'polypeptide(L)'
;MFEVSHQWLQPRYHLYYENPQTLDIIKYEKLVFSCLFYQPEKWIEFRSAICAYLTKRKSPMSLIKTLSALFINKPYLIPGISKLMPKGCRIRSIKGNTFVFFPGVSNPSVLLKEEILKESKRLFMRKYLQEKLLHYFYLY
;
A
#
# COMPACT_ATOMS: atom_id res chain seq x y z
N MET A 1 1.38 -20.61 25.53
CA MET A 1 2.11 -19.37 25.20
C MET A 1 2.22 -19.34 23.68
N PHE A 2 1.38 -18.59 22.98
CA PHE A 2 1.43 -18.53 21.52
C PHE A 2 2.68 -17.75 21.11
N GLU A 3 3.62 -18.39 20.43
CA GLU A 3 4.71 -17.69 19.77
C GLU A 3 4.11 -16.74 18.74
N VAL A 4 4.08 -15.45 19.07
CA VAL A 4 3.75 -14.41 18.09
C VAL A 4 4.86 -14.45 17.06
N SER A 5 4.59 -15.05 15.90
CA SER A 5 5.50 -15.03 14.76
C SER A 5 5.72 -13.57 14.34
N HIS A 6 6.87 -13.01 14.71
CA HIS A 6 7.30 -11.67 14.33
C HIS A 6 7.77 -11.60 12.86
N GLN A 7 7.46 -12.59 12.03
CA GLN A 7 7.81 -12.61 10.60
C GLN A 7 7.26 -11.38 9.85
N TRP A 8 6.17 -10.76 10.35
CA TRP A 8 5.64 -9.50 9.81
C TRP A 8 6.56 -8.30 10.04
N LEU A 9 7.46 -8.34 11.05
CA LEU A 9 8.49 -7.33 11.32
C LEU A 9 9.73 -7.49 10.46
N GLN A 10 9.96 -8.67 9.85
CA GLN A 10 11.19 -8.92 9.11
C GLN A 10 11.23 -8.07 7.83
N PRO A 11 12.25 -7.21 7.65
CA PRO A 11 12.40 -6.41 6.45
C PRO A 11 12.70 -7.31 5.23
N ARG A 12 12.07 -7.03 4.09
CA ARG A 12 12.26 -7.79 2.84
C ARG A 12 13.26 -7.07 1.93
N TYR A 13 14.47 -6.84 2.42
CA TYR A 13 15.49 -6.11 1.68
C TYR A 13 15.80 -6.76 0.32
N HIS A 14 15.70 -8.10 0.23
CA HIS A 14 15.88 -8.85 -1.02
C HIS A 14 14.97 -8.39 -2.16
N LEU A 15 13.76 -7.88 -1.87
CA LEU A 15 12.81 -7.43 -2.88
C LEU A 15 13.22 -6.13 -3.58
N TYR A 16 14.20 -5.41 -3.04
CA TYR A 16 14.60 -4.10 -3.52
C TYR A 16 15.96 -4.07 -4.22
N TYR A 17 16.77 -5.13 -4.15
CA TYR A 17 18.19 -5.10 -4.56
C TYR A 17 18.45 -4.56 -5.96
N GLU A 18 17.52 -4.76 -6.90
CA GLU A 18 17.65 -4.30 -8.28
C GLU A 18 17.17 -2.85 -8.50
N ASN A 19 16.60 -2.20 -7.47
CA ASN A 19 16.06 -0.85 -7.58
C ASN A 19 17.12 0.20 -7.16
N PRO A 20 17.51 1.14 -8.03
CA PRO A 20 18.46 2.20 -7.68
C PRO A 20 17.97 3.14 -6.55
N GLN A 21 16.68 3.11 -6.20
CA GLN A 21 16.06 3.88 -5.12
C GLN A 21 15.84 3.07 -3.83
N THR A 22 16.50 1.93 -3.67
CA THR A 22 16.33 1.02 -2.51
C THR A 22 16.35 1.73 -1.16
N LEU A 23 17.30 2.64 -0.93
CA LEU A 23 17.41 3.36 0.34
C LEU A 23 16.20 4.28 0.60
N ASP A 24 15.68 4.94 -0.42
CA ASP A 24 14.52 5.82 -0.29
C ASP A 24 13.24 5.03 -0.03
N ILE A 25 13.12 3.85 -0.65
CA ILE A 25 12.05 2.89 -0.42
C ILE A 25 12.08 2.42 1.03
N ILE A 26 13.23 1.99 1.54
CA ILE A 26 13.38 1.55 2.93
C ILE A 26 13.02 2.68 3.91
N LYS A 27 13.46 3.92 3.64
CA LYS A 27 13.09 5.08 4.47
C LYS A 27 11.58 5.31 4.48
N TYR A 28 10.93 5.18 3.32
CA TYR A 28 9.48 5.30 3.21
C TYR A 28 8.75 4.17 3.96
N GLU A 29 9.20 2.92 3.80
CA GLU A 29 8.63 1.78 4.53
C GLU A 29 8.74 1.95 6.05
N LYS A 30 9.88 2.43 6.57
CA LYS A 30 10.05 2.70 8.01
C LYS A 30 9.05 3.74 8.52
N LEU A 31 8.81 4.79 7.74
CA LEU A 31 7.82 5.82 8.07
C LEU A 31 6.38 5.30 8.01
N VAL A 32 6.06 4.44 7.03
CA VAL A 32 4.76 3.77 6.97
C VAL A 32 4.59 2.81 8.16
N PHE A 33 5.63 2.05 8.48
CA PHE A 33 5.65 1.11 9.60
C PHE A 33 5.33 1.81 10.92
N SER A 34 6.00 2.93 11.22
CA SER A 34 5.71 3.69 12.45
C SER A 34 4.26 4.22 12.47
N CYS A 35 3.71 4.63 11.32
CA CYS A 35 2.33 5.11 11.20
C CYS A 35 1.27 4.00 11.31
N LEU A 36 1.65 2.74 11.04
CA LEU A 36 0.79 1.57 11.04
C LEU A 36 1.13 0.58 12.17
N PHE A 37 2.01 0.95 13.11
CA PHE A 37 2.51 0.04 14.14
C PHE A 37 1.39 -0.63 14.95
N TYR A 38 0.40 0.16 15.37
CA TYR A 38 -0.80 -0.32 16.09
C TYR A 38 -1.91 -0.85 15.16
N GLN A 39 -1.62 -1.03 13.87
CA GLN A 39 -2.56 -1.48 12.84
C GLN A 39 -1.88 -2.60 12.01
N PRO A 40 -1.52 -3.74 12.64
CA PRO A 40 -0.73 -4.81 12.01
C PRO A 40 -1.38 -5.34 10.72
N GLU A 41 -2.70 -5.31 10.69
CA GLU A 41 -3.52 -5.67 9.54
C GLU A 41 -3.24 -4.81 8.30
N LYS A 42 -3.20 -3.49 8.50
CA LYS A 42 -2.89 -2.55 7.42
C LYS A 42 -1.43 -2.66 7.01
N TRP A 43 -0.54 -2.98 7.94
CA TRP A 43 0.86 -3.25 7.64
C TRP A 43 1.01 -4.48 6.74
N ILE A 44 0.29 -5.56 7.02
CA ILE A 44 0.29 -6.77 6.17
C ILE A 44 -0.25 -6.45 4.77
N GLU A 45 -1.36 -5.71 4.66
CA GLU A 45 -1.95 -5.32 3.37
C GLU A 45 -1.00 -4.41 2.57
N PHE A 46 -0.35 -3.45 3.23
CA PHE A 46 0.69 -2.61 2.64
C PHE A 46 1.80 -3.45 2.00
N ARG A 47 2.38 -4.38 2.76
CA ARG A 47 3.47 -5.25 2.28
C ARG A 47 3.02 -6.18 1.16
N SER A 48 1.81 -6.71 1.24
CA SER A 48 1.21 -7.55 0.21
C SER A 48 1.05 -6.77 -1.10
N ALA A 49 0.55 -5.54 -1.03
CA ALA A 49 0.39 -4.67 -2.19
C ALA A 49 1.73 -4.33 -2.86
N ILE A 50 2.76 -3.99 -2.08
CA ILE A 50 4.11 -3.75 -2.60
C ILE A 50 4.68 -4.99 -3.27
N CYS A 51 4.60 -6.15 -2.61
CA CYS A 51 5.10 -7.41 -3.16
C CYS A 51 4.42 -7.75 -4.50
N ALA A 52 3.09 -7.58 -4.59
CA ALA A 52 2.35 -7.81 -5.83
C ALA A 52 2.75 -6.85 -6.96
N TYR A 53 3.12 -5.61 -6.63
CA TYR A 53 3.63 -4.67 -7.61
C TYR A 53 5.04 -5.04 -8.09
N LEU A 54 5.97 -5.34 -7.17
CA LEU A 54 7.35 -5.71 -7.51
C LEU A 54 7.42 -7.01 -8.32
N THR A 55 6.53 -7.96 -8.04
CA THR A 55 6.38 -9.21 -8.82
C THR A 55 5.56 -9.03 -10.10
N LYS A 56 5.29 -7.79 -10.54
CA LYS A 56 4.56 -7.43 -11.76
C LYS A 56 3.12 -7.98 -11.84
N ARG A 57 2.53 -8.42 -10.72
CA ARG A 57 1.13 -8.87 -10.62
C ARG A 57 0.14 -7.71 -10.54
N LYS A 58 0.59 -6.51 -10.18
CA LYS A 58 -0.21 -5.28 -10.13
C LYS A 58 0.45 -4.16 -10.92
N SER A 59 -0.37 -3.39 -11.64
CA SER A 59 0.06 -2.15 -12.29
C SER A 59 0.40 -1.05 -11.27
N PRO A 60 1.22 -0.05 -11.66
CA PRO A 60 1.49 1.12 -10.83
C PRO A 60 0.23 1.78 -10.27
N MET A 61 -0.78 1.98 -11.12
CA MET A 61 -2.03 2.63 -10.74
C MET A 61 -2.86 1.78 -9.76
N SER A 62 -2.84 0.45 -9.91
CA SER A 62 -3.48 -0.48 -8.97
C SER A 62 -2.84 -0.42 -7.58
N LEU A 63 -1.50 -0.31 -7.51
CA LEU A 63 -0.80 -0.08 -6.26
C LEU A 63 -1.19 1.27 -5.64
N ILE A 64 -1.15 2.36 -6.41
CA ILE A 64 -1.48 3.71 -5.92
C ILE A 64 -2.92 3.76 -5.40
N LYS A 65 -3.88 3.14 -6.09
CA LYS A 65 -5.27 3.03 -5.64
C LYS A 65 -5.38 2.29 -4.31
N THR A 66 -4.73 1.12 -4.21
CA THR A 66 -4.72 0.29 -3.00
C THR A 66 -4.13 1.07 -1.82
N LEU A 67 -2.98 1.71 -2.00
CA LEU A 67 -2.29 2.45 -0.95
C LEU A 67 -3.01 3.75 -0.58
N SER A 68 -3.62 4.46 -1.54
CA SER A 68 -4.46 5.63 -1.26
C SER A 68 -5.65 5.25 -0.39
N ALA A 69 -6.27 4.09 -0.66
CA ALA A 69 -7.38 3.55 0.13
C ALA A 69 -6.95 3.12 1.53
N LEU A 70 -5.76 2.53 1.66
CA LEU A 70 -5.17 2.13 2.94
C LEU A 70 -4.83 3.35 3.82
N PHE A 71 -4.34 4.43 3.20
CA PHE A 71 -3.93 5.67 3.84
C PHE A 71 -4.98 6.77 3.76
N ILE A 72 -6.27 6.43 3.63
CA ILE A 72 -7.35 7.42 3.47
C ILE A 72 -7.36 8.47 4.59
N ASN A 73 -7.03 8.07 5.82
CA ASN A 73 -6.93 8.95 6.99
C ASN A 73 -5.51 9.52 7.22
N LYS A 74 -4.55 9.17 6.36
CA LYS A 74 -3.14 9.59 6.41
C LYS A 74 -2.64 10.01 5.01
N PRO A 75 -3.28 11.00 4.36
CA PRO A 75 -2.98 11.36 2.97
C PRO A 75 -1.55 11.88 2.76
N TYR A 76 -0.87 12.35 3.83
CA TYR A 76 0.53 12.76 3.80
C TYR A 76 1.50 11.63 3.45
N LEU A 77 1.08 10.36 3.57
CA LEU A 77 1.88 9.19 3.17
C LEU A 77 1.86 8.96 1.65
N ILE A 78 0.80 9.43 0.96
CA ILE A 78 0.55 9.14 -0.45
C ILE A 78 1.66 9.63 -1.39
N PRO A 79 2.23 10.85 -1.23
CA PRO A 79 3.34 11.30 -2.07
C PRO A 79 4.56 10.37 -2.01
N GLY A 80 4.82 9.74 -0.85
CA GLY A 80 5.95 8.83 -0.67
C GLY A 80 5.90 7.56 -1.53
N ILE A 81 4.71 7.21 -2.04
CA ILE A 81 4.52 6.09 -2.98
C ILE A 81 5.34 6.30 -4.26
N SER A 82 5.65 7.54 -4.66
CA SER A 82 6.42 7.81 -5.88
C SER A 82 7.82 7.19 -5.86
N LYS A 83 8.36 6.90 -4.67
CA LYS A 83 9.65 6.21 -4.49
C LYS A 83 9.63 4.75 -4.94
N LEU A 84 8.44 4.16 -5.08
CA LEU A 84 8.22 2.82 -5.63
C LEU A 84 7.96 2.86 -7.15
N MET A 85 7.82 4.05 -7.74
CA MET A 85 7.37 4.23 -9.11
C MET A 85 8.56 4.45 -10.06
N PRO A 86 8.36 4.35 -11.40
CA PRO A 86 9.38 4.71 -12.37
C PRO A 86 9.90 6.13 -12.15
N LYS A 87 11.19 6.35 -12.46
CA LYS A 87 11.86 7.64 -12.30
C LYS A 87 11.08 8.74 -13.02
N GLY A 88 10.85 9.85 -12.33
CA GLY A 88 10.08 10.98 -12.85
C GLY A 88 8.59 10.95 -12.52
N CYS A 89 8.07 9.84 -11.98
CA CYS A 89 6.71 9.81 -11.45
C CYS A 89 6.56 10.76 -10.25
N ARG A 90 5.51 11.59 -10.26
CA ARG A 90 5.18 12.50 -9.15
C ARG A 90 3.76 12.21 -8.69
N ILE A 91 3.58 12.13 -7.37
CA ILE A 91 2.27 11.89 -6.76
C ILE A 91 1.98 13.04 -5.80
N ARG A 92 0.77 13.61 -5.90
CA ARG A 92 0.28 14.64 -4.99
C ARG A 92 -1.06 14.23 -4.40
N SER A 93 -1.27 14.52 -3.12
CA SER A 93 -2.59 14.40 -2.50
C SER A 93 -3.11 15.80 -2.18
N ILE A 94 -4.29 16.14 -2.70
CA ILE A 94 -4.92 17.46 -2.51
C ILE A 94 -6.38 17.24 -2.17
N LYS A 95 -6.83 17.74 -1.01
CA LYS A 95 -8.21 17.60 -0.50
C LYS A 95 -8.73 16.13 -0.50
N GLY A 96 -7.82 15.15 -0.37
CA GLY A 96 -8.14 13.72 -0.39
C GLY A 96 -8.21 13.08 -1.78
N ASN A 97 -8.02 13.85 -2.85
CA ASN A 97 -7.80 13.32 -4.20
C ASN A 97 -6.32 13.01 -4.40
N THR A 98 -6.02 11.98 -5.19
CA THR A 98 -4.63 11.61 -5.54
C THR A 98 -4.39 11.90 -7.03
N PHE A 99 -3.41 12.77 -7.30
CA PHE A 99 -2.96 13.12 -8.64
C PHE A 99 -1.64 12.42 -8.93
N VAL A 100 -1.56 11.71 -10.06
CA VAL A 100 -0.39 10.93 -10.47
C VAL A 100 0.08 11.45 -11.82
N PHE A 101 1.32 11.91 -11.87
CA PHE A 101 1.98 12.40 -13.06
C PHE A 101 3.04 11.39 -13.47
N PHE A 102 2.74 10.59 -14.49
CA PHE A 102 3.71 9.65 -15.05
C PHE A 102 4.66 10.37 -16.02
N PRO A 103 5.94 9.95 -16.11
CA PRO A 103 6.87 10.52 -17.07
C PRO A 103 6.38 10.30 -18.50
N GLY A 104 6.42 11.33 -19.34
CA GLY A 104 5.99 11.25 -20.75
C GLY A 104 4.49 11.37 -20.99
N VAL A 105 3.67 11.58 -19.94
CA VAL A 105 2.22 11.78 -20.06
C VAL A 105 1.86 13.23 -19.74
N SER A 106 1.10 13.89 -20.62
CA SER A 106 0.68 15.29 -20.47
C SER A 106 -0.41 15.48 -19.42
N ASN A 107 -1.38 14.56 -19.37
CA ASN A 107 -2.51 14.63 -18.45
C ASN A 107 -2.26 13.76 -17.20
N PRO A 108 -2.48 14.28 -15.98
CA PRO A 108 -2.38 13.48 -14.78
C PRO A 108 -3.50 12.45 -14.70
N SER A 109 -3.19 11.27 -14.19
CA SER A 109 -4.21 10.34 -13.72
C SER A 109 -4.73 10.82 -12.36
N VAL A 110 -6.04 10.83 -12.19
CA VAL A 110 -6.68 11.32 -10.96
C VAL A 110 -7.46 10.19 -10.32
N LEU A 111 -7.24 9.97 -9.02
CA LEU A 111 -8.10 9.15 -8.18
C LEU A 111 -8.91 10.09 -7.30
N LEU A 112 -10.22 10.06 -7.48
CA LEU A 112 -11.13 10.89 -6.69
C LEU A 112 -11.25 10.33 -5.28
N LYS A 113 -11.41 11.21 -4.29
CA LYS A 113 -11.63 10.83 -2.89
C LYS A 113 -12.76 9.82 -2.73
N GLU A 114 -13.83 9.96 -3.51
CA GLU A 114 -14.97 9.05 -3.49
C GLU A 114 -14.60 7.63 -3.94
N GLU A 115 -13.77 7.50 -4.99
CA GLU A 115 -13.26 6.22 -5.47
C GLU A 115 -12.33 5.58 -4.46
N ILE A 116 -11.47 6.40 -3.82
CA ILE A 116 -10.57 5.97 -2.76
C ILE A 116 -11.38 5.46 -1.56
N LEU A 117 -12.47 6.14 -1.20
CA LEU A 117 -13.36 5.72 -0.12
C LEU A 117 -14.09 4.41 -0.45
N LYS A 118 -14.59 4.25 -1.68
CA LYS A 118 -15.19 3.00 -2.14
C LYS A 118 -14.20 1.84 -2.06
N GLU A 119 -12.97 2.06 -2.51
CA GLU A 119 -11.91 1.05 -2.43
C GLU A 119 -11.52 0.73 -0.98
N SER A 120 -11.46 1.74 -0.09
CA SER A 120 -11.17 1.55 1.33
C SER A 120 -12.22 0.67 2.01
N LYS A 121 -13.52 0.92 1.73
CA LYS A 121 -14.62 0.06 2.18
C LYS A 121 -14.51 -1.36 1.61
N ARG A 122 -14.13 -1.50 0.34
CA ARG A 122 -13.94 -2.82 -0.29
C ARG A 122 -12.84 -3.63 0.37
N LEU A 123 -11.69 -3.00 0.67
CA LEU A 123 -10.59 -3.65 1.39
C LEU A 123 -11.02 -4.12 2.78
N PHE A 124 -11.76 -3.27 3.51
CA PHE A 124 -12.31 -3.64 4.82
C PHE A 124 -13.29 -4.82 4.72
N MET A 125 -14.26 -4.76 3.80
CA MET A 125 -15.27 -5.82 3.64
C MET A 125 -14.68 -7.15 3.18
N ARG A 126 -13.70 -7.13 2.27
CA ARG A 126 -12.99 -8.33 1.83
C ARG A 126 -12.36 -9.04 3.03
N LYS A 127 -11.75 -8.27 3.91
CA LYS A 127 -11.09 -8.80 5.09
C LYS A 127 -12.09 -9.36 6.10
N TYR A 128 -13.15 -8.61 6.41
CA TYR A 128 -14.23 -9.07 7.28
C TYR A 128 -14.84 -10.40 6.80
N LEU A 129 -15.04 -10.53 5.49
CA LEU A 129 -15.53 -11.78 4.89
C LEU A 129 -14.52 -12.93 5.04
N GLN A 130 -13.22 -12.69 4.85
CA GLN A 130 -12.20 -13.72 5.06
C GLN A 130 -12.16 -14.23 6.50
N GLU A 131 -12.25 -13.33 7.49
CA GLU A 131 -12.27 -13.69 8.91
C GLU A 131 -13.53 -14.47 9.29
N LYS A 132 -14.71 -14.06 8.80
CA LYS A 132 -15.95 -14.81 9.02
C LYS A 132 -15.94 -16.19 8.38
N LEU A 133 -15.40 -16.32 7.17
CA LEU A 133 -15.29 -17.62 6.50
C LEU A 133 -14.32 -18.54 7.25
N LEU A 134 -13.15 -18.04 7.68
CA LEU A 134 -12.21 -18.81 8.49
C LEU A 134 -12.87 -19.32 9.78
N HIS A 135 -13.61 -18.47 10.49
CA HIS A 135 -14.33 -18.88 11.69
C HIS A 135 -15.36 -19.98 11.42
N TYR A 136 -16.03 -19.94 10.27
CA TYR A 136 -16.98 -20.98 9.87
C TYR A 136 -16.30 -22.32 9.56
N PHE A 137 -15.11 -22.30 8.96
CA PHE A 137 -14.32 -23.51 8.66
C PHE A 137 -13.58 -24.10 9.88
N TYR A 138 -13.45 -23.36 10.98
CA TYR A 138 -12.83 -23.86 12.22
C TYR A 138 -13.85 -24.38 13.24
N LEU A 139 -15.15 -24.15 13.04
CA LEU A 139 -16.24 -24.62 13.90
C LEU A 139 -16.96 -25.87 13.37
N TYR A 140 -16.56 -26.36 12.19
CA TYR A 140 -17.03 -27.59 11.56
C TYR A 140 -15.82 -28.45 11.20
#